data_AF-A0A1Z4C422-F1
#
_entry.id   AF-A0A1Z4C422-F1
#
_cell.length_a   1.000
_cell.length_b   1.000
_cell.length_c   1.000
_cell.angle_alpha   90.00
_cell.angle_beta   90.00
_cell.angle_gamma   90.00
#
_symmetry.space_group_name_H-M   'P 1'
#
loop_
_entity.id
_entity.type
_entity.pdbx_description
1 polymer ?
#
loop_
_entity_poly.entity_id
_entity_poly.type
_entity_poly.pdbx_seq_one_letter_code
_entity_poly.pdbx_strand_id
1 'polypeptide(L)'
;MTWQALTEAELRDYLNEAEVRMNPEQHQFWDMIKITPEKWQQEPYGSRGGGFWAVAVIGRQVVWFNDIEEGFNVSAYKCYGIIGTYWCNQDQLEWTIQSLLNQMHGLAIVRRGEGHELT
;
A
#
# COMPACT_ATOMS: atom_id res chain seq x y z
N MET A 1 15.70 20.02 -12.04
CA MET A 1 14.30 19.77 -12.42
C MET A 1 13.42 20.15 -11.24
N THR A 2 12.31 20.86 -11.46
CA THR A 2 11.32 21.16 -10.42
C THR A 2 10.34 19.98 -10.37
N TRP A 3 10.22 19.30 -9.24
CA TRP A 3 9.25 18.21 -9.06
C TRP A 3 7.83 18.68 -9.40
N GLN A 4 7.05 17.82 -10.05
CA GLN A 4 5.63 17.99 -10.33
C GLN A 4 4.87 16.79 -9.77
N ALA A 5 3.68 17.02 -9.23
CA ALA A 5 2.85 15.96 -8.69
C ALA A 5 2.41 15.01 -9.79
N LEU A 6 2.47 13.70 -9.51
CA LEU A 6 2.04 12.67 -10.44
C LEU A 6 0.52 12.74 -10.66
N THR A 7 0.07 12.66 -11.90
CA THR A 7 -1.34 12.59 -12.27
C THR A 7 -1.93 11.21 -11.97
N GLU A 8 -3.26 11.10 -11.89
CA GLU A 8 -3.92 9.80 -11.73
C GLU A 8 -3.66 8.88 -12.93
N ALA A 9 -3.55 9.44 -14.15
CA ALA A 9 -3.30 8.66 -15.35
C ALA A 9 -1.91 8.01 -15.31
N GLU A 10 -0.88 8.78 -14.96
CA GLU A 10 0.48 8.24 -14.81
C GLU A 10 0.55 7.21 -13.67
N LEU A 11 -0.14 7.45 -12.55
CA LEU A 11 -0.24 6.45 -11.48
C LEU A 11 -0.86 5.14 -11.98
N ARG A 12 -1.92 5.22 -12.78
CA ARG A 12 -2.57 4.04 -13.35
C ARG A 12 -1.61 3.23 -14.22
N ASP A 13 -0.69 3.89 -14.92
CA ASP A 13 0.35 3.18 -15.69
C ASP A 13 1.26 2.36 -14.76
N TYR A 14 1.75 2.94 -13.65
CA TYR A 14 2.50 2.19 -12.63
C TYR A 14 1.72 1.00 -12.05
N LEU A 15 0.42 1.19 -11.77
CA LEU A 15 -0.44 0.12 -11.25
C LEU A 15 -0.62 -1.00 -12.28
N ASN A 16 -0.93 -0.66 -13.53
CA ASN A 16 -1.11 -1.63 -14.61
C ASN A 16 0.16 -2.45 -14.87
N GLU A 17 1.31 -1.78 -14.90
CA GLU A 17 2.60 -2.46 -15.07
C GLU A 17 2.90 -3.43 -13.92
N ALA A 18 2.59 -3.04 -12.69
CA ALA A 18 2.75 -3.92 -11.54
C ALA A 18 1.80 -5.11 -11.57
N GLU A 19 0.53 -4.90 -11.94
CA GLU A 19 -0.44 -5.98 -12.11
C GLU A 19 0.08 -7.02 -13.11
N VAL A 20 0.69 -6.63 -14.23
CA VAL A 20 1.29 -7.59 -15.19
C VAL A 20 2.37 -8.48 -14.56
N ARG A 21 3.06 -8.02 -13.52
CA ARG A 21 4.13 -8.77 -12.82
C ARG A 21 3.62 -9.61 -11.65
N MET A 22 2.36 -9.45 -11.24
CA MET A 22 1.79 -10.19 -10.13
C MET A 22 1.55 -11.66 -10.48
N ASN A 23 1.79 -12.54 -9.52
CA ASN A 23 1.35 -13.92 -9.57
C ASN A 23 -0.16 -14.02 -9.24
N PRO A 24 -0.82 -15.17 -9.47
CA PRO A 24 -2.27 -15.30 -9.25
C PRO A 24 -2.74 -15.00 -7.82
N GLU A 25 -1.96 -15.32 -6.80
CA GLU A 25 -2.31 -15.05 -5.40
C GLU A 25 -2.19 -13.55 -5.09
N GLN A 26 -1.13 -12.90 -5.58
CA GLN A 26 -0.97 -11.45 -5.50
C GLN A 26 -2.13 -10.72 -6.18
N HIS A 27 -2.57 -11.17 -7.36
CA HIS A 27 -3.72 -10.61 -8.06
C HIS A 27 -5.01 -10.72 -7.26
N GLN A 28 -5.32 -11.92 -6.77
CA GLN A 28 -6.54 -12.14 -5.97
C GLN A 28 -6.54 -11.25 -4.73
N PHE A 29 -5.40 -11.16 -4.04
CA PHE A 29 -5.28 -10.32 -2.87
C PHE A 29 -5.37 -8.83 -3.21
N TRP A 30 -4.70 -8.38 -4.27
CA TRP A 30 -4.77 -7.01 -4.77
C TRP A 30 -6.20 -6.59 -5.12
N ASP A 31 -6.94 -7.43 -5.85
CA ASP A 31 -8.34 -7.19 -6.22
C ASP A 31 -9.26 -7.03 -5.01
N MET A 32 -8.93 -7.66 -3.87
CA MET A 32 -9.69 -7.54 -2.63
C MET A 32 -9.42 -6.25 -1.86
N ILE A 33 -8.23 -5.65 -2.00
CA ILE A 33 -7.80 -4.52 -1.16
C ILE A 33 -7.69 -3.20 -1.92
N LYS A 34 -7.61 -3.25 -3.25
CA LYS A 34 -7.44 -2.06 -4.08
C LYS A 34 -8.65 -1.14 -3.97
N ILE A 35 -8.37 0.16 -3.97
CA ILE A 35 -9.37 1.21 -4.02
C ILE A 35 -9.18 2.03 -5.30
N THR A 36 -10.18 2.81 -5.68
CA THR A 36 -9.95 3.87 -6.67
C THR A 36 -8.88 4.81 -6.13
N PRO A 37 -7.81 5.10 -6.91
CA PRO A 37 -6.75 5.96 -6.41
C PRO A 37 -7.28 7.33 -5.97
N GLU A 38 -6.83 7.76 -4.79
CA GLU A 38 -7.24 9.03 -4.22
C GLU A 38 -6.11 9.65 -3.41
N LYS A 39 -6.12 10.97 -3.28
CA LYS A 39 -5.08 11.69 -2.53
C LYS A 39 -5.36 11.65 -1.03
N TRP A 40 -4.41 11.11 -0.27
CA TRP A 40 -4.40 11.12 1.18
C TRP A 40 -3.35 12.10 1.70
N GLN A 41 -3.70 12.81 2.77
CA GLN A 41 -2.78 13.74 3.43
C GLN A 41 -1.75 12.97 4.24
N GLN A 42 -0.53 13.47 4.23
CA GLN A 42 0.54 13.07 5.14
C GLN A 42 1.09 14.38 5.71
N GLU A 43 1.36 14.44 7.00
CA GLU A 43 1.97 15.64 7.59
C GLU A 43 3.33 15.25 8.20
N PRO A 44 4.39 16.05 7.97
CA PRO A 44 4.40 17.36 7.31
C PRO A 44 4.60 17.34 5.78
N TYR A 45 4.58 16.19 5.10
CA TYR A 45 5.03 16.05 3.71
C TYR A 45 3.89 15.84 2.70
N GLY A 46 4.08 16.29 1.44
CA GLY A 46 3.11 16.03 0.37
C GLY A 46 2.00 17.09 0.21
N SER A 47 1.96 18.10 1.08
CA SER A 47 0.98 19.21 0.99
C SER A 47 1.04 19.98 -0.34
N ARG A 48 2.22 20.10 -0.97
CA ARG A 48 2.38 20.74 -2.29
C ARG A 48 1.68 20.01 -3.44
N GLY A 49 1.53 18.68 -3.35
CA GLY A 49 0.85 17.84 -4.34
C GLY A 49 -0.59 17.50 -3.99
N GLY A 50 -1.14 18.10 -2.92
CA GLY A 50 -2.45 17.74 -2.37
C GLY A 50 -2.46 16.40 -1.65
N GLY A 51 -1.29 15.85 -1.28
CA GLY A 51 -1.12 14.55 -0.64
C GLY A 51 -0.45 13.51 -1.54
N PHE A 52 -0.36 12.29 -1.03
CA PHE A 52 0.14 11.11 -1.75
C PHE A 52 -1.01 10.24 -2.24
N TRP A 53 -0.75 9.39 -3.23
CA TRP A 53 -1.78 8.55 -3.81
C TRP A 53 -2.00 7.29 -2.99
N ALA A 54 -3.13 7.18 -2.28
CA ALA A 54 -3.57 5.91 -1.69
C ALA A 54 -4.19 5.04 -2.78
N VAL A 55 -3.81 3.76 -2.79
CA VAL A 55 -4.21 2.81 -3.85
C VAL A 55 -4.81 1.50 -3.32
N ALA A 56 -4.58 1.17 -2.05
CA ALA A 56 -5.26 0.07 -1.38
C ALA A 56 -5.39 0.28 0.12
N VAL A 57 -6.38 -0.37 0.71
CA VAL A 57 -6.65 -0.34 2.15
C VAL A 57 -6.93 -1.75 2.65
N ILE A 58 -6.26 -2.15 3.73
CA ILE A 58 -6.52 -3.42 4.42
C ILE A 58 -6.46 -3.23 5.94
N GLY A 59 -7.56 -3.52 6.62
CA GLY A 59 -7.68 -3.34 8.06
C GLY A 59 -7.41 -1.89 8.48
N ARG A 60 -6.26 -1.63 9.12
CA ARG A 60 -5.80 -0.30 9.53
C ARG A 60 -4.57 0.17 8.77
N GLN A 61 -4.26 -0.46 7.63
CA GLN A 61 -3.11 -0.15 6.79
C GLN A 61 -3.58 0.41 5.45
N VAL A 62 -2.81 1.36 4.92
CA VAL A 62 -2.96 1.92 3.59
C VAL A 62 -1.69 1.63 2.79
N VAL A 63 -1.86 1.21 1.54
CA VAL A 63 -0.81 1.18 0.52
C VAL A 63 -0.89 2.48 -0.26
N TRP A 64 0.22 3.19 -0.36
CA TRP A 64 0.28 4.50 -1.00
C TRP A 64 1.53 4.66 -1.85
N PHE A 65 1.42 5.41 -2.94
CA PHE A 65 2.51 5.75 -3.83
C PHE A 65 3.08 7.11 -3.46
N ASN A 66 4.39 7.14 -3.24
CA ASN A 66 5.17 8.34 -3.01
C ASN A 66 5.73 8.82 -4.35
N ASP A 67 5.13 9.86 -4.92
CA ASP A 67 5.51 10.45 -6.21
C ASP A 67 6.76 11.35 -6.14
N ILE A 68 7.32 11.56 -4.96
CA ILE A 68 8.62 12.23 -4.79
C ILE A 68 9.77 11.21 -4.94
N GLU A 69 9.57 10.02 -4.37
CA GLU A 69 10.57 8.94 -4.33
C GLU A 69 10.29 7.81 -5.35
N GLU A 70 9.19 7.92 -6.09
CA GLU A 70 8.72 6.97 -7.11
C GLU A 70 8.59 5.52 -6.58
N GLY A 71 7.92 5.33 -5.45
CA GLY A 71 7.75 4.00 -4.86
C GLY A 71 6.53 3.80 -3.98
N PHE A 72 6.16 2.53 -3.78
CA PHE A 72 5.04 2.11 -2.96
C PHE A 72 5.44 1.91 -1.50
N ASN A 73 4.56 2.32 -0.60
CA ASN A 73 4.77 2.26 0.85
C ASN A 73 3.51 1.72 1.54
N VAL A 74 3.69 1.15 2.72
CA VAL A 74 2.59 0.74 3.61
C VAL A 74 2.66 1.53 4.90
N SER A 75 1.53 2.01 5.38
CA SER A 75 1.48 2.72 6.65
C SER A 75 0.19 2.45 7.38
N ALA A 76 0.24 2.49 8.71
CA ALA A 76 -0.99 2.49 9.50
C ALA A 76 -1.72 3.83 9.30
N TYR A 77 -3.05 3.81 9.38
CA TYR A 77 -3.87 5.01 9.48
C TYR A 77 -4.86 4.94 10.65
N LYS A 78 -5.26 6.11 11.16
CA LYS A 78 -6.30 6.24 12.19
C LYS A 78 -7.62 6.77 11.65
N CYS A 79 -7.54 7.69 10.72
CA CYS A 79 -8.66 8.31 10.03
C CYS A 79 -8.45 8.12 8.53
N TYR A 80 -9.51 7.73 7.82
CA TYR A 80 -9.48 7.59 6.36
C TYR A 80 -9.03 8.90 5.73
N GLY A 81 -8.17 8.84 4.70
CA GLY A 81 -7.61 10.04 4.07
C GLY A 81 -6.33 10.58 4.72
N ILE A 82 -5.82 9.97 5.80
CA ILE A 82 -4.62 10.44 6.52
C ILE A 82 -3.61 9.29 6.70
N ILE A 83 -2.43 9.43 6.08
CA ILE A 83 -1.31 8.50 6.22
C ILE A 83 -0.61 8.74 7.57
N GLY A 84 -0.46 7.70 8.38
CA GLY A 84 0.08 7.82 9.73
C GLY A 84 1.59 8.09 9.80
N THR A 85 2.40 7.36 9.01
CA THR A 85 3.87 7.46 9.03
C THR A 85 4.39 7.62 7.62
N TYR A 86 5.27 8.59 7.40
CA TYR A 86 5.97 8.74 6.12
C TYR A 86 7.07 7.69 5.97
N TRP A 87 7.23 7.18 4.75
CA TRP A 87 8.30 6.28 4.36
C TRP A 87 8.86 6.67 3.00
N CYS A 88 10.10 6.25 2.78
CA CYS A 88 10.90 6.55 1.61
C CYS A 88 11.40 5.24 1.00
N ASN A 89 10.47 4.42 0.52
CA ASN A 89 10.80 3.21 -0.21
C ASN A 89 10.61 3.43 -1.71
N GLN A 90 11.46 2.77 -2.49
CA GLN A 90 11.39 2.69 -3.95
C GLN A 90 10.83 1.33 -4.39
N ASP A 91 9.97 0.74 -3.56
CA ASP A 91 9.45 -0.60 -3.79
C ASP A 91 8.44 -0.58 -4.93
N GLN A 92 8.50 -1.60 -5.79
CA GLN A 92 7.45 -1.89 -6.74
C GLN A 92 6.22 -2.45 -6.01
N LEU A 93 5.02 -2.22 -6.57
CA LEU A 93 3.77 -2.58 -5.90
C LEU A 93 3.69 -4.09 -5.61
N GLU A 94 4.07 -4.96 -6.55
CA GLU A 94 3.96 -6.41 -6.37
C GLU A 94 4.79 -6.92 -5.18
N TRP A 95 5.94 -6.29 -4.87
CA TRP A 95 6.74 -6.62 -3.70
C TRP A 95 6.05 -6.18 -2.41
N THR A 96 5.42 -5.00 -2.43
CA THR A 96 4.60 -4.50 -1.34
C THR A 96 3.42 -5.44 -1.05
N ILE A 97 2.73 -5.89 -2.10
CA ILE A 97 1.64 -6.86 -2.01
C ILE A 97 2.12 -8.22 -1.49
N GLN A 98 3.28 -8.71 -1.95
CA GLN A 98 3.86 -9.95 -1.43
C GLN A 98 4.21 -9.85 0.05
N SER A 99 4.75 -8.71 0.49
CA SER A 99 5.07 -8.47 1.90
C SER A 99 3.81 -8.52 2.78
N LEU A 100 2.71 -7.92 2.33
CA LEU A 100 1.42 -7.98 3.01
C LEU A 100 0.85 -9.40 3.07
N LEU A 101 0.90 -10.14 1.95
CA LEU A 101 0.50 -11.56 1.92
C LEU A 101 1.29 -12.40 2.92
N ASN A 102 2.61 -12.24 2.95
CA ASN A 102 3.49 -12.95 3.88
C ASN A 102 3.12 -12.66 5.34
N GLN A 103 2.76 -11.40 5.66
CA GLN A 103 2.29 -11.02 7.00
C GLN A 103 0.96 -11.70 7.34
N MET A 104 0.01 -11.77 6.42
CA MET A 104 -1.26 -12.47 6.65
C MET A 104 -1.08 -13.98 6.86
N HIS A 105 -0.20 -14.61 6.08
CA HIS A 105 0.14 -16.02 6.26
C HIS A 105 0.84 -16.27 7.60
N GLY A 106 1.76 -15.39 8.00
CA GLY A 106 2.40 -15.43 9.32
C GLY A 106 1.38 -15.35 10.46
N LEU A 107 0.40 -14.45 10.36
CA LEU A 107 -0.69 -14.33 11.35
C LEU A 107 -1.58 -15.59 11.41
N ALA A 108 -1.83 -16.23 10.26
CA ALA A 108 -2.60 -17.47 10.20
C ALA A 108 -1.88 -18.65 10.88
N ILE A 109 -0.54 -18.67 10.84
CA ILE A 109 0.27 -19.71 11.51
C ILE A 109 0.22 -19.52 13.03
N VAL A 110 0.39 -18.29 13.55
CA VAL A 110 0.37 -18.03 15.02
C VAL A 110 -0.98 -18.41 15.63
N ARG A 111 -2.10 -18.04 14.99
CA ARG A 111 -3.45 -18.35 15.50
C ARG A 111 -3.77 -19.85 15.53
N ARG A 112 -3.09 -20.67 14.73
CA ARG A 112 -3.24 -22.14 14.76
C ARG A 112 -2.44 -22.78 15.90
N GLY A 113 -1.47 -22.07 16.49
CA GLY A 113 -0.64 -22.54 17.60
C GLY A 113 -1.25 -22.38 19.00
N GLU A 114 -2.24 -21.50 19.18
CA GLU A 114 -2.88 -21.23 20.49
C GLU A 114 -4.06 -22.17 20.83
N GLY A 115 -4.24 -23.24 20.06
CA GLY A 115 -5.35 -24.19 20.20
C GLY A 115 -5.11 -25.41 21.08
N HIS A 116 -4.03 -25.46 21.88
CA HIS A 116 -3.74 -26.61 22.73
C HIS A 116 -3.14 -26.19 24.08
N GLU A 117 -4.01 -25.82 25.02
CA GLU A 117 -3.83 -26.15 26.44
C GLU A 117 -5.22 -26.35 27.04
N LEU A 118 -5.66 -27.62 27.01
CA LEU A 118 -6.71 -28.12 27.88
C LEU A 118 -6.05 -28.50 29.20
N THR A 119 -6.37 -27.82 30.29
CA THR A 119 -6.57 -28.44 31.62
C THR A 119 -7.40 -27.54 32.51
#